data_AF-A0AAW2TAL7-F1
#
_entry.id   AF-A0AAW2TAL7-F1
#
_cell.length_a   1.000
_cell.length_b   1.000
_cell.length_c   1.000
_cell.angle_alpha   90.00
_cell.angle_beta   90.00
_cell.angle_gamma   90.00
#
_symmetry.space_group_name_H-M   'P 1'
#
loop_
_entity.id
_entity.type
_entity.pdbx_description
1 polymer ?
#
loop_
_entity_poly.entity_id
_entity_poly.type
_entity_poly.pdbx_seq_one_letter_code
_entity_poly.pdbx_strand_id
1 'polypeptide(L)'
;MEDAPLIQFGRAERSGPKTCHNDALVITALLANNEVGRIFIDSGSSADILFREAYDQMQLVDVSLEKVNTSLYGFAGEVVYHRGMVSLPLTLGTGVAHRTCMLKFLVVDVPSAYNVILAGRPTLNAF
;
A
#
# COMPACT_ATOMS: atom_id res chain seq x y z
N MET A 1 -46.24 5.17 -9.85
CA MET A 1 -45.91 3.75 -9.70
C MET A 1 -44.80 3.48 -10.67
N GLU A 2 -43.56 3.51 -10.20
CA GLU A 2 -42.38 3.04 -10.92
C GLU A 2 -41.60 2.19 -9.92
N ASP A 3 -41.59 0.88 -10.16
CA ASP A 3 -40.79 -0.08 -9.39
C ASP A 3 -39.32 0.14 -9.72
N ALA A 4 -38.51 0.53 -8.73
CA ALA A 4 -37.06 0.53 -8.87
C ALA A 4 -36.57 -0.93 -9.00
N PRO A 5 -35.57 -1.21 -9.85
CA PRO A 5 -35.14 -2.58 -10.06
C PRO A 5 -34.48 -3.13 -8.79
N LEU A 6 -34.98 -4.28 -8.34
CA LEU A 6 -34.42 -5.02 -7.22
C LEU A 6 -33.10 -5.67 -7.67
N ILE A 7 -31.97 -5.12 -7.25
CA ILE A 7 -30.66 -5.76 -7.48
C ILE A 7 -30.50 -6.88 -6.45
N GLN A 8 -30.75 -8.12 -6.88
CA GLN A 8 -30.55 -9.31 -6.06
C GLN A 8 -29.52 -10.22 -6.71
N PHE A 9 -28.41 -10.49 -6.02
CA PHE A 9 -27.38 -11.42 -6.47
C PHE A 9 -27.92 -12.85 -6.46
N GLY A 10 -28.14 -13.40 -7.66
CA GLY A 10 -28.63 -14.77 -7.84
C GLY A 10 -27.54 -15.81 -7.60
N ARG A 11 -27.90 -16.96 -7.04
CA ARG A 11 -27.00 -18.10 -6.76
C ARG A 11 -26.26 -18.63 -8.00
N ALA A 12 -26.71 -18.27 -9.21
CA ALA A 12 -26.10 -18.62 -10.48
C ALA A 12 -24.85 -17.80 -10.86
N GLU A 13 -24.59 -16.65 -10.22
CA GLU A 13 -23.33 -15.91 -10.41
C GLU A 13 -22.13 -16.57 -9.71
N ARG A 14 -22.34 -17.69 -9.02
CA ARG A 14 -21.28 -18.48 -8.37
C ARG A 14 -20.42 -19.29 -9.34
N SER A 15 -20.64 -19.16 -10.64
CA SER A 15 -19.91 -19.89 -11.68
C SER A 15 -19.21 -18.95 -12.67
N GLY A 16 -18.75 -17.79 -12.20
CA GLY A 16 -17.64 -17.11 -12.86
C GLY A 16 -16.39 -17.99 -12.83
N PRO A 17 -15.42 -17.79 -13.74
CA PRO A 17 -14.17 -18.55 -13.72
C PRO A 17 -13.58 -18.51 -12.31
N LYS A 18 -13.20 -19.68 -11.78
CA LYS A 18 -12.40 -19.80 -10.54
C LYS A 18 -10.96 -19.35 -10.78
N THR A 19 -10.76 -18.25 -11.50
CA THR A 19 -9.54 -17.48 -11.40
C THR A 19 -9.68 -16.74 -10.09
N CYS A 20 -8.89 -17.11 -9.09
CA CYS A 20 -8.69 -16.27 -7.92
C CYS A 20 -8.24 -14.92 -8.50
N HIS A 21 -9.15 -13.94 -8.54
CA HIS A 21 -8.84 -12.58 -8.96
C HIS A 21 -7.95 -11.99 -7.88
N ASN A 22 -6.71 -12.43 -7.86
CA ASN A 22 -5.61 -11.79 -7.18
C ASN A 22 -5.16 -10.60 -8.05
N ASP A 23 -6.14 -9.83 -8.55
CA ASP A 23 -5.95 -8.54 -9.19
C ASP A 23 -5.67 -7.54 -8.06
N ALA A 24 -4.61 -7.82 -7.30
CA ALA A 24 -3.99 -6.87 -6.41
C ALA A 24 -3.80 -5.58 -7.23
N LEU A 25 -4.42 -4.49 -6.78
CA LEU A 25 -4.20 -3.20 -7.43
C LEU A 25 -2.75 -2.81 -7.13
N VAL A 26 -1.89 -3.03 -8.12
CA VAL A 26 -0.49 -2.66 -8.09
C VAL A 26 -0.30 -1.40 -8.91
N ILE A 27 0.17 -0.34 -8.26
CA ILE A 27 0.35 0.97 -8.90
C ILE A 27 1.82 1.37 -8.95
N THR A 28 2.08 2.42 -9.73
CA THR A 28 3.33 3.19 -9.72
C THR A 28 3.02 4.60 -9.22
N ALA A 29 3.91 5.15 -8.42
CA ALA A 29 3.78 6.50 -7.86
C ALA A 29 5.16 7.15 -7.69
N LEU A 30 5.18 8.46 -7.44
CA LEU A 30 6.40 9.13 -7.01
C LEU A 30 6.46 9.13 -5.48
N LEU A 31 7.46 8.46 -4.91
CA LEU A 31 7.74 8.49 -3.47
C LEU A 31 9.06 9.23 -3.25
N ALA A 32 9.04 10.34 -2.51
CA ALA A 32 10.20 11.19 -2.32
C ALA A 32 10.93 11.53 -3.64
N ASN A 33 10.16 11.91 -4.66
CA ASN A 33 10.62 12.21 -6.03
C ASN A 33 11.26 11.05 -6.80
N ASN A 34 11.18 9.81 -6.29
CA ASN A 34 11.60 8.61 -6.99
C ASN A 34 10.38 7.88 -7.56
N GLU A 35 10.46 7.43 -8.81
CA GLU A 35 9.42 6.56 -9.38
C GLU A 35 9.51 5.17 -8.75
N VAL A 36 8.46 4.80 -8.00
CA VAL A 36 8.36 3.52 -7.31
C VAL A 36 7.16 2.77 -7.88
N GLY A 37 7.45 1.69 -8.60
CA GLY A 37 6.45 0.71 -9.03
C GLY A 37 6.20 -0.35 -7.95
N ARG A 38 5.34 -1.34 -8.26
CA ARG A 38 5.04 -2.48 -7.38
C ARG A 38 4.51 -2.05 -6.00
N ILE A 39 3.63 -1.04 -5.99
CA ILE A 39 2.95 -0.57 -4.78
C ILE A 39 1.63 -1.31 -4.64
N PHE A 40 1.50 -2.12 -3.60
CA PHE A 40 0.30 -2.88 -3.31
C PHE A 40 -0.66 -2.08 -2.41
N ILE A 41 -1.92 -1.94 -2.83
CA ILE A 41 -2.96 -1.34 -1.99
C ILE A 41 -3.60 -2.43 -1.13
N ASP A 42 -3.39 -2.38 0.18
CA ASP A 42 -3.95 -3.32 1.13
C ASP A 42 -4.87 -2.61 2.14
N SER A 43 -6.18 -2.71 1.93
CA SER A 43 -7.18 -2.17 2.86
C SER A 43 -7.28 -2.90 4.21
N GLY A 44 -6.69 -4.09 4.30
CA GLY A 44 -6.58 -4.88 5.53
C GLY A 44 -5.31 -4.59 6.33
N SER A 45 -4.30 -3.93 5.73
CA SER A 45 -3.10 -3.51 6.45
C SER A 45 -3.40 -2.36 7.40
N SER A 46 -2.79 -2.42 8.58
CA SER A 46 -2.86 -1.37 9.60
C SER A 46 -1.76 -0.31 9.48
N ALA A 47 -0.75 -0.56 8.63
CA ALA A 47 0.40 0.32 8.45
C ALA A 47 0.85 0.38 6.99
N ASP A 48 1.37 1.55 6.59
CA ASP A 48 2.10 1.68 5.33
C ASP A 48 3.51 1.11 5.52
N ILE A 49 3.92 0.22 4.61
CA ILE A 49 5.20 -0.49 4.67
C ILE A 49 6.05 -0.08 3.48
N LEU A 50 7.30 0.26 3.73
CA LEU A 50 8.33 0.43 2.70
C LEU A 50 9.37 -0.67 2.89
N PHE A 51 9.60 -1.50 1.86
CA PHE A 51 10.58 -2.57 1.97
C PHE A 51 12.01 -2.02 1.87
N ARG A 52 12.93 -2.58 2.66
CA ARG A 52 14.33 -2.12 2.77
C ARG A 52 14.99 -1.96 1.40
N GLU A 53 14.85 -2.94 0.52
CA GLU A 53 15.49 -2.90 -0.80
C GLU A 53 15.05 -1.69 -1.63
N ALA A 54 13.76 -1.32 -1.56
CA ALA A 54 13.26 -0.13 -2.23
C ALA A 54 13.77 1.15 -1.54
N TYR A 55 13.76 1.19 -0.20
CA TYR A 55 14.32 2.31 0.57
C TYR A 55 15.79 2.59 0.22
N ASP A 56 16.61 1.54 0.16
CA ASP A 56 18.04 1.65 -0.16
C ASP A 56 18.25 2.12 -1.62
N GLN A 57 17.42 1.66 -2.56
CA GLN A 57 17.46 2.06 -3.97
C GLN A 57 17.08 3.53 -4.20
N MET A 58 16.24 4.09 -3.34
CA MET A 58 15.83 5.51 -3.43
C MET A 58 16.96 6.48 -3.04
N GLN A 59 18.06 5.99 -2.46
CA GLN A 59 19.26 6.76 -2.12
C GLN A 59 18.95 8.09 -1.40
N LEU A 60 18.00 8.05 -0.46
CA LEU A 60 17.53 9.24 0.24
C LEU A 60 18.66 9.83 1.10
N VAL A 61 19.09 11.05 0.73
CA VAL A 61 20.09 11.82 1.48
C VAL A 61 19.38 12.56 2.63
N ASP A 62 20.03 12.61 3.80
CA ASP A 62 19.55 13.32 5.01
C ASP A 62 18.21 12.82 5.60
N VAL A 63 17.70 11.67 5.17
CA VAL A 63 16.51 11.05 5.76
C VAL A 63 16.94 10.03 6.81
N SER A 64 16.68 10.35 8.08
CA SER A 64 16.96 9.42 9.19
C SER A 64 15.71 8.60 9.55
N LEU A 65 15.93 7.33 9.92
CA LEU A 65 14.86 6.48 10.43
C LEU A 65 14.60 6.80 11.91
N GLU A 66 13.34 7.12 12.22
CA GLU A 66 12.88 7.26 13.60
C GLU A 66 12.80 5.88 14.26
N LYS A 67 13.39 5.76 15.45
CA LYS A 67 13.22 4.55 16.26
C LYS A 67 11.80 4.49 16.78
N VAL A 68 11.12 3.38 16.51
CA VAL A 68 9.78 3.08 16.99
C VAL A 68 9.78 1.74 17.71
N ASN A 69 9.00 1.64 18.79
CA ASN A 69 8.89 0.42 19.61
C ASN A 69 7.64 -0.40 19.22
N THR A 70 7.28 -0.39 17.94
CA THR A 70 6.09 -1.08 17.46
C THR A 70 6.48 -2.47 16.95
N SER A 71 5.72 -3.50 17.32
CA SER A 71 5.88 -4.82 16.72
C SER A 71 4.86 -4.96 15.59
N LEU A 72 5.33 -5.32 14.39
CA LEU A 72 4.47 -5.73 13.30
C LEU A 72 4.25 -7.23 13.38
N TYR A 73 3.01 -7.66 13.26
CA TYR A 73 2.66 -9.07 13.22
C TYR A 73 2.14 -9.40 11.83
N GLY A 74 2.76 -10.38 11.18
CA GLY A 74 2.27 -10.87 9.91
C GLY A 74 1.06 -11.79 10.08
N PHE A 75 0.50 -12.22 8.96
CA PHE A 75 -0.77 -12.95 8.94
C PHE A 75 -0.72 -14.31 9.65
N ALA A 76 0.45 -14.95 9.72
CA ALA A 76 0.64 -16.20 10.43
C ALA A 76 1.10 -15.99 11.89
N GLY A 77 1.05 -14.76 12.40
CA GLY A 77 1.45 -14.40 13.75
C GLY A 77 2.96 -14.21 13.94
N GLU A 78 3.72 -14.21 12.85
CA GLU A 78 5.15 -13.94 12.86
C GLU A 78 5.45 -12.49 13.25
N VAL A 79 6.48 -12.27 14.06
CA VAL A 79 6.96 -10.92 14.37
C VAL A 79 7.86 -10.46 13.22
N VAL A 80 7.48 -9.35 12.60
CA VAL A 80 8.23 -8.71 11.53
C VAL A 80 9.07 -7.59 12.13
N TYR A 81 10.40 -7.74 12.03
CA TYR A 81 11.33 -6.72 12.48
C TYR A 81 11.41 -5.58 11.46
N HIS A 82 11.15 -4.36 11.94
CA HIS A 82 11.37 -3.13 11.17
C HIS A 82 12.67 -2.44 11.60
N ARG A 83 13.27 -1.67 10.68
CA ARG A 83 14.44 -0.81 10.97
C ARG A 83 14.07 0.49 11.65
N GLY A 84 12.84 0.96 11.45
CA GLY A 84 12.33 2.21 11.98
C GLY A 84 11.19 2.74 11.13
N MET A 85 10.82 3.99 11.37
CA MET A 85 9.77 4.70 10.65
C MET A 85 10.37 5.88 9.89
N VAL A 86 9.80 6.19 8.72
CA VAL A 86 10.21 7.34 7.90
C VAL A 86 9.00 8.09 7.38
N SER A 87 9.07 9.42 7.35
CA SER A 87 8.02 10.27 6.77
C SER A 87 8.43 10.69 5.36
N LEU A 88 7.68 10.30 4.33
CA LEU A 88 8.00 10.56 2.93
C LEU A 88 6.79 11.14 2.18
N PRO A 89 7.00 12.07 1.23
CA PRO A 89 5.93 12.53 0.35
C PRO A 89 5.63 11.47 -0.71
N LEU A 90 4.39 11.02 -0.80
CA LEU A 90 3.88 10.19 -1.88
C LEU A 90 3.00 11.05 -2.79
N THR A 91 3.26 11.01 -4.08
CA THR A 91 2.44 11.66 -5.12
C THR A 91 1.75 10.62 -5.97
N LEU A 92 0.42 10.70 -6.01
CA LEU A 92 -0.44 9.90 -6.88
C LEU A 92 -1.05 10.77 -7.99
N GLY A 93 -1.28 10.16 -9.16
CA GLY A 93 -1.85 10.84 -10.34
C GLY A 93 -0.79 11.46 -11.24
N THR A 94 -1.25 12.10 -12.33
CA THR A 94 -0.39 12.63 -13.40
C THR A 94 -0.89 13.99 -13.90
N GLY A 95 0.03 14.83 -14.39
CA GLY A 95 -0.32 16.13 -14.98
C GLY A 95 -0.95 17.08 -13.97
N VAL A 96 -2.07 17.72 -14.33
CA VAL A 96 -2.80 18.63 -13.43
C VAL A 96 -3.61 17.92 -12.35
N ALA A 97 -3.83 16.61 -12.49
CA ALA A 97 -4.58 15.77 -11.56
C ALA A 97 -3.62 14.88 -10.76
N HIS A 98 -2.68 15.51 -10.05
CA HIS A 98 -1.83 14.84 -9.08
C HIS A 98 -2.04 15.42 -7.69
N ARG A 99 -1.81 14.60 -6.66
CA ARG A 99 -1.84 15.04 -5.27
C ARG A 99 -0.69 14.40 -4.52
N THR A 100 -0.04 15.20 -3.67
CA THR A 100 1.08 14.79 -2.82
C THR A 100 0.67 14.82 -1.35
N CYS A 101 0.96 13.75 -0.63
CA CYS A 101 0.68 13.62 0.79
C CYS A 101 1.90 13.10 1.54
N MET A 102 2.14 13.63 2.74
CA MET A 102 3.17 13.10 3.65
C MET A 102 2.62 11.88 4.36
N LEU A 103 3.28 10.73 4.17
CA LEU A 103 2.92 9.46 4.78
C LEU A 103 4.06 8.93 5.63
N LYS A 104 3.71 8.13 6.65
CA LYS A 104 4.68 7.47 7.53
C LYS A 104 4.76 6.01 7.16
N PHE A 105 5.96 5.57 6.77
CA PHE A 105 6.23 4.19 6.40
C PHE A 105 7.05 3.50 7.47
N LEU A 106 6.67 2.28 7.82
CA LEU A 106 7.56 1.37 8.54
C LEU A 106 8.50 0.72 7.54
N VAL A 107 9.81 0.85 7.77
CA VAL A 107 10.83 0.25 6.92
C VAL A 107 11.09 -1.17 7.38
N VAL A 108 10.70 -2.15 6.56
CA VAL A 108 10.76 -3.58 6.91
C VAL A 108 11.86 -4.29 6.13
N ASP A 109 12.60 -5.16 6.83
CA ASP A 109 13.71 -5.92 6.27
C ASP A 109 13.33 -7.39 6.02
N VAL A 110 12.39 -7.60 5.09
CA VAL A 110 11.92 -8.93 4.68
C VAL A 110 11.86 -8.95 3.14
N PRO A 111 12.28 -10.04 2.48
CA PRO A 111 12.12 -10.19 1.02
C PRO A 111 10.65 -10.06 0.60
N SER A 112 10.39 -9.28 -0.44
CA SER A 112 9.03 -9.03 -0.93
C SER A 112 9.01 -8.84 -2.44
N ALA A 113 7.90 -9.24 -3.07
CA ALA A 113 7.63 -8.94 -4.47
C ALA A 113 7.23 -7.48 -4.70
N TYR A 114 6.86 -6.76 -3.62
CA TYR A 114 6.40 -5.38 -3.64
C TYR A 114 7.45 -4.46 -3.06
N ASN A 115 7.44 -3.20 -3.51
CA ASN A 115 8.31 -2.15 -2.96
C ASN A 115 7.62 -1.44 -1.79
N VAL A 116 6.29 -1.30 -1.86
CA VAL A 116 5.47 -0.59 -0.86
C VAL A 116 4.14 -1.32 -0.66
N ILE A 117 3.63 -1.31 0.57
CA ILE A 117 2.24 -1.60 0.89
C ILE A 117 1.60 -0.31 1.42
N LEU A 118 0.48 0.11 0.83
CA LEU A 118 -0.31 1.24 1.34
C LEU A 118 -1.54 0.71 2.07
N ALA A 119 -1.67 1.08 3.34
CA ALA A 119 -2.81 0.77 4.17
C ALA A 119 -4.05 1.52 3.67
N GLY A 120 -5.01 0.81 3.07
CA GLY A 120 -6.07 1.39 2.25
C GLY A 120 -6.76 2.62 2.84
N ARG A 121 -7.81 2.44 3.66
CA ARG A 121 -8.75 3.54 4.01
C ARG A 121 -8.11 4.77 4.69
N PRO A 122 -7.17 4.66 5.66
CA PRO A 122 -6.56 5.84 6.27
C PRO A 122 -5.66 6.60 5.30
N THR A 123 -4.89 5.88 4.48
CA THR A 123 -3.88 6.45 3.59
C THR A 123 -4.47 6.96 2.29
N LEU A 124 -5.40 6.23 1.68
CA LEU A 124 -6.05 6.63 0.43
C LEU A 124 -7.04 7.78 0.59
N ASN A 125 -7.71 7.91 1.75
CA ASN A 125 -8.56 9.08 2.01
C ASN A 125 -7.75 10.38 2.10
N ALA A 126 -6.43 10.29 2.26
CA ALA A 126 -5.56 11.45 2.21
C ALA A 126 -5.34 11.95 0.78
N PHE A 127 -5.71 11.19 -0.27
CA PHE A 127 -5.61 11.55 -1.69
C PHE A 127 -6.98 11.90 -2.28
#